data_AF-A0A2I0D1U6-F1
#
_entry.id   AF-A0A2I0D1U6-F1
#
_cell.length_a   1.000
_cell.length_b   1.000
_cell.length_c   1.000
_cell.angle_alpha   90.00
_cell.angle_beta   90.00
_cell.angle_gamma   90.00
#
_symmetry.space_group_name_H-M   'P 1'
#
loop_
_entity.id
_entity.type
_entity.pdbx_description
1 polymer ?
#
loop_
_entity_poly.entity_id
_entity_poly.type
_entity_poly.pdbx_seq_one_letter_code
_entity_poly.pdbx_strand_id
1 'polypeptide(L)'
;MDITAVVEKFEKGIYAVLMILLIIVLVAAVLDLGWILIHAIVLNTPYLLEAHEMIYVLGGFLLVLIGVELLDTIKAYFRENVIHVEIVVLLAIIAVARKVILLDPSTSSTGVAITMNGFEFGFEMIGIGILLVCLAAGYFLIKKGGITIGPDGIKKNGE
;
A
#
# COMPACT_ATOMS: atom_id res chain seq x y z
N MET A 1 12.78 -31.95 -20.18
CA MET A 1 12.61 -30.91 -19.14
C MET A 1 11.30 -30.23 -19.44
N ASP A 2 10.30 -30.47 -18.60
CA ASP A 2 8.98 -29.86 -18.78
C ASP A 2 9.07 -28.34 -18.63
N ILE A 3 8.45 -27.61 -19.56
CA ILE A 3 8.48 -26.14 -19.64
C ILE A 3 7.99 -25.51 -18.33
N THR A 4 7.05 -26.16 -17.65
CA THR A 4 6.49 -25.75 -16.35
C THR A 4 7.57 -25.67 -15.25
N ALA A 5 8.49 -26.62 -15.18
CA ALA A 5 9.56 -26.62 -14.16
C ALA A 5 10.58 -25.49 -14.38
N VAL A 6 10.79 -25.08 -15.64
CA VAL A 6 11.64 -23.92 -15.97
C VAL A 6 10.97 -22.61 -15.56
N VAL A 7 9.66 -22.50 -15.81
CA VAL A 7 8.85 -21.33 -15.42
C VAL A 7 8.84 -21.16 -13.90
N GLU A 8 8.55 -22.22 -13.13
CA GLU A 8 8.52 -22.15 -11.66
C GLU A 8 9.86 -21.71 -11.05
N LYS A 9 10.99 -22.20 -11.61
CA LYS A 9 12.32 -21.84 -11.13
C LYS A 9 12.67 -20.39 -11.45
N PHE A 10 12.23 -19.90 -12.61
CA PHE A 10 12.38 -18.50 -13.00
C PHE A 10 11.53 -17.59 -12.13
N GLU A 11 10.29 -17.97 -11.85
CA GLU A 11 9.36 -17.23 -10.98
C GLU A 11 9.91 -17.06 -9.56
N LYS A 12 10.37 -18.16 -8.95
CA LYS A 12 11.02 -18.11 -7.63
C LYS A 12 12.24 -17.21 -7.62
N GLY A 13 13.00 -17.15 -8.71
CA GLY A 13 14.11 -16.23 -8.89
C GLY A 13 13.66 -14.76 -8.83
N ILE A 14 12.58 -14.42 -9.55
CA ILE A 14 12.01 -13.06 -9.55
C ILE A 14 11.53 -12.67 -8.15
N TYR A 15 10.75 -13.52 -7.47
CA TYR A 15 10.26 -13.18 -6.13
C TYR A 15 11.38 -13.06 -5.11
N ALA A 16 12.43 -13.87 -5.21
CA ALA A 16 13.60 -13.75 -4.34
C ALA A 16 14.29 -12.38 -4.53
N VAL A 17 14.49 -11.94 -5.77
CA VAL A 17 15.05 -10.62 -6.07
C VAL A 17 14.13 -9.52 -5.56
N LEU A 18 12.83 -9.60 -5.82
CA LEU A 18 11.85 -8.61 -5.38
C LEU A 18 11.79 -8.51 -3.85
N MET A 19 11.85 -9.64 -3.15
CA MET A 19 11.86 -9.69 -1.69
C MET A 19 13.11 -9.01 -1.10
N ILE A 20 14.29 -9.26 -1.67
CA ILE A 20 15.54 -8.62 -1.24
C ILE A 20 15.46 -7.11 -1.46
N LEU A 21 15.02 -6.67 -2.65
CA LEU A 21 14.87 -5.25 -2.96
C LEU A 21 13.88 -4.57 -1.99
N LEU A 22 12.75 -5.22 -1.70
CA LEU A 22 11.75 -4.66 -0.79
C LEU A 22 12.28 -4.56 0.65
N ILE A 23 13.05 -5.54 1.13
CA ILE A 23 13.71 -5.47 2.45
C ILE A 23 14.66 -4.27 2.52
N ILE A 24 15.46 -4.03 1.47
CA ILE A 24 16.38 -2.89 1.42
C ILE A 24 15.60 -1.57 1.49
N VAL A 25 14.54 -1.44 0.71
CA VAL A 25 13.66 -0.26 0.72
C VAL A 25 13.02 -0.07 2.10
N LEU A 26 12.60 -1.14 2.76
CA LEU A 26 11.97 -1.10 4.07
C LEU A 26 12.95 -0.64 5.16
N VAL A 27 14.19 -1.15 5.15
CA VAL A 27 15.24 -0.69 6.06
C VAL A 27 15.52 0.80 5.84
N ALA A 28 15.66 1.23 4.59
CA ALA A 28 15.87 2.65 4.27
C ALA A 28 14.70 3.52 4.76
N ALA A 29 13.45 3.07 4.56
CA ALA A 29 12.26 3.80 5.01
C ALA A 29 12.17 3.92 6.54
N VAL A 30 12.57 2.88 7.29
CA VAL A 30 12.62 2.94 8.76
C VAL A 30 13.69 3.91 9.24
N LEU A 31 14.86 3.94 8.60
CA LEU A 31 15.92 4.88 8.93
C LEU A 31 15.51 6.32 8.65
N ASP A 32 14.87 6.57 7.50
CA ASP A 32 14.35 7.88 7.13
C ASP A 32 13.26 8.35 8.10
N LEU A 33 12.32 7.47 8.47
CA LEU A 33 11.31 7.75 9.48
C LEU A 33 11.94 8.08 10.85
N GLY A 34 12.96 7.34 11.27
CA GLY A 34 13.72 7.62 12.49
C GLY A 34 14.39 9.00 12.45
N TRP A 35 14.96 9.37 11.31
CA TRP A 35 15.57 10.68 11.09
C TRP A 35 14.54 11.82 11.21
N ILE A 36 13.40 11.68 10.53
CA ILE A 36 12.27 12.62 10.56
C ILE A 36 11.77 12.77 12.00
N LEU A 37 11.56 11.67 12.72
CA LEU A 37 11.05 11.68 14.09
C LEU A 37 12.00 12.41 15.04
N ILE A 38 13.30 12.13 14.96
CA ILE A 38 14.32 12.81 15.79
C ILE A 38 14.34 14.31 15.48
N HIS A 39 14.32 14.69 14.20
CA HIS A 39 14.31 16.09 13.81
C HIS A 39 13.07 16.82 14.33
N ALA A 40 11.89 16.22 14.15
CA ALA A 40 10.63 16.83 14.55
C ALA A 40 10.51 16.99 16.07
N ILE A 41 11.09 16.09 16.87
CA ILE A 41 11.09 16.19 18.34
C ILE A 41 12.17 17.15 18.85
N VAL A 42 13.40 17.10 18.32
CA VAL A 42 14.55 17.81 18.90
C VAL A 42 14.62 19.28 18.45
N LEU A 43 14.19 19.59 17.23
CA LEU A 43 14.35 20.93 16.65
C LEU A 43 13.16 21.86 16.93
N ASN A 44 11.99 21.34 17.31
CA ASN A 44 10.81 22.17 17.59
C ASN A 44 10.79 22.66 19.05
N THR A 45 10.66 23.99 19.21
CA THR A 45 10.42 24.68 20.49
C THR A 45 9.02 25.28 20.44
N PRO A 46 8.10 24.94 21.37
CA PRO A 46 8.21 23.95 22.44
C PRO A 46 8.26 22.54 21.84
N TYR A 47 8.77 21.55 22.58
CA TYR A 47 8.90 20.13 22.20
C TYR A 47 7.55 19.41 21.91
N LEU A 48 6.64 20.06 21.21
CA LEU A 48 5.29 19.66 20.84
C LEU A 48 5.22 19.65 19.31
N LEU A 49 4.81 18.51 18.76
CA LEU A 49 4.55 18.39 17.33
C LEU A 49 3.30 19.20 16.97
N GLU A 50 3.43 20.07 15.98
CA GLU A 50 2.26 20.68 15.35
C GLU A 50 1.49 19.64 14.53
N ALA A 51 0.22 19.92 14.25
CA ALA A 51 -0.66 18.98 13.54
C ALA A 51 -0.09 18.55 12.18
N HIS A 52 0.53 19.47 11.44
CA HIS A 52 1.13 19.18 10.14
C HIS A 52 2.33 18.22 10.26
N GLU A 53 3.20 18.43 11.25
CA GLU A 53 4.34 17.54 11.50
C GLU A 53 3.89 16.16 11.96
N MET A 54 2.83 16.08 12.78
CA MET A 54 2.26 14.82 13.22
C MET A 54 1.72 14.00 12.03
N ILE A 55 1.02 14.65 11.10
CA ILE A 55 0.54 14.02 9.85
C ILE A 55 1.72 13.56 8.99
N TYR A 56 2.78 14.35 8.90
CA TYR A 56 3.99 13.98 8.15
C TYR A 56 4.67 12.74 8.72
N VAL A 57 4.89 12.70 10.03
CA VAL A 57 5.44 11.53 10.75
C VAL A 57 4.54 10.31 10.57
N LEU A 58 3.22 10.46 10.78
CA LEU A 58 2.24 9.39 10.57
C LEU A 58 2.29 8.87 9.12
N GLY A 59 2.48 9.76 8.15
CA GLY A 59 2.67 9.43 6.74
C GLY A 59 3.85 8.51 6.47
N GLY A 60 4.96 8.73 7.17
CA GLY A 60 6.13 7.86 7.15
C GLY A 60 5.87 6.52 7.84
N PHE A 61 5.18 6.49 8.98
CA PHE A 61 4.75 5.23 9.59
C PHE A 61 3.86 4.39 8.65
N LEU A 62 2.87 5.02 8.01
CA LEU A 62 2.01 4.36 7.03
C LEU A 62 2.80 3.88 5.79
N LEU A 63 3.87 4.57 5.40
CA LEU A 63 4.76 4.12 4.32
C LEU A 63 5.44 2.79 4.69
N VAL A 64 6.00 2.73 5.89
CA VAL A 64 6.68 1.54 6.41
C VAL A 64 5.70 0.38 6.52
N LEU A 65 4.50 0.61 7.06
CA LEU A 65 3.47 -0.42 7.22
C LEU A 65 3.05 -1.02 5.87
N ILE A 66 2.87 -0.22 4.81
CA ILE A 66 2.61 -0.75 3.47
C ILE A 66 3.77 -1.61 2.97
N GLY A 67 5.02 -1.19 3.22
CA GLY A 67 6.19 -1.99 2.88
C GLY A 67 6.21 -3.34 3.58
N VAL A 68 5.87 -3.38 4.88
CA VAL A 68 5.78 -4.63 5.66
C VAL A 68 4.66 -5.53 5.10
N GLU A 69 3.49 -4.97 4.81
CA GLU A 69 2.35 -5.71 4.28
C GLU A 69 2.65 -6.33 2.89
N LEU A 70 3.32 -5.56 2.01
CA LEU A 70 3.78 -6.06 0.71
C LEU A 70 4.82 -7.17 0.86
N LEU A 71 5.71 -7.07 1.86
CA LEU A 71 6.69 -8.12 2.14
C LEU A 71 6.01 -9.42 2.55
N ASP A 72 4.98 -9.34 3.39
CA ASP A 72 4.20 -10.52 3.78
C ASP A 72 3.45 -11.13 2.60
N THR A 73 2.89 -10.28 1.72
CA THR A 73 2.22 -10.72 0.49
C THR A 73 3.18 -11.46 -0.47
N ILE A 74 4.38 -10.92 -0.71
CA ILE A 74 5.39 -11.57 -1.56
C ILE A 74 5.91 -12.85 -0.90
N LYS A 75 6.04 -12.86 0.43
CA LYS A 75 6.47 -14.05 1.17
C LYS A 75 5.43 -15.17 1.13
N ALA A 76 4.15 -14.83 1.27
CA ALA A 76 3.03 -15.76 1.11
C ALA A 76 3.05 -16.36 -0.30
N TYR A 77 3.27 -15.54 -1.33
CA TYR A 77 3.46 -16.03 -2.70
C TYR A 77 4.59 -17.04 -2.80
N PHE A 78 5.77 -16.70 -2.27
CA PHE A 78 6.96 -17.53 -2.34
C PHE A 78 6.79 -18.90 -1.65
N ARG A 79 5.94 -18.97 -0.61
CA ARG A 79 5.66 -20.21 0.14
C ARG A 79 4.54 -21.06 -0.45
N GLU A 80 3.43 -20.46 -0.83
CA GLU A 80 2.19 -21.18 -1.14
C GLU A 80 1.81 -21.13 -2.62
N ASN A 81 2.50 -20.33 -3.47
CA ASN A 81 2.19 -20.11 -4.89
C ASN A 81 0.71 -19.76 -5.17
N VAL A 82 -0.01 -19.24 -4.18
CA VAL A 82 -1.42 -18.86 -4.31
C VAL A 82 -1.61 -17.47 -3.72
N ILE A 83 -2.13 -16.56 -4.53
CA ILE A 83 -2.59 -15.25 -4.07
C ILE A 83 -4.05 -15.35 -3.69
N HIS A 84 -4.35 -15.08 -2.43
CA HIS A 84 -5.72 -14.78 -2.03
C HIS A 84 -6.09 -13.42 -2.63
N VAL A 85 -6.96 -13.42 -3.65
CA VAL A 85 -7.39 -12.21 -4.38
C VAL A 85 -7.95 -11.15 -3.43
N GLU A 86 -8.51 -11.58 -2.29
CA GLU A 86 -8.97 -10.72 -1.21
C GLU A 86 -7.88 -9.76 -0.70
N ILE A 87 -6.67 -10.27 -0.45
CA ILE A 87 -5.54 -9.49 0.10
C ILE A 87 -5.13 -8.37 -0.87
N VAL A 88 -5.13 -8.64 -2.17
CA VAL A 88 -4.76 -7.65 -3.19
C VAL A 88 -5.75 -6.47 -3.22
N VAL A 89 -7.05 -6.74 -3.03
CA VAL A 89 -8.06 -5.67 -2.98
C VAL A 89 -7.98 -4.89 -1.67
N LEU A 90 -7.68 -5.54 -0.54
CA LEU A 90 -7.40 -4.83 0.71
C LEU A 90 -6.20 -3.89 0.55
N LEU A 91 -5.11 -4.36 -0.05
CA LEU A 91 -3.93 -3.55 -0.33
C LEU A 91 -4.26 -2.32 -1.17
N ALA A 92 -5.12 -2.46 -2.19
CA ALA A 92 -5.57 -1.34 -3.00
C ALA A 92 -6.37 -0.31 -2.17
N ILE A 93 -7.27 -0.77 -1.28
CA ILE A 93 -8.03 0.12 -0.39
C ILE A 93 -7.09 0.86 0.57
N ILE A 94 -6.15 0.15 1.21
CA ILE A 94 -5.18 0.74 2.14
C ILE A 94 -4.30 1.77 1.43
N ALA A 95 -3.84 1.48 0.20
CA ALA A 95 -3.02 2.40 -0.59
C ALA A 95 -3.76 3.71 -0.90
N VAL A 96 -5.04 3.64 -1.32
CA VAL A 96 -5.86 4.82 -1.59
C VAL A 96 -6.17 5.58 -0.30
N ALA A 97 -6.52 4.88 0.78
CA ALA A 97 -6.80 5.49 2.09
C ALA A 97 -5.60 6.28 2.61
N ARG A 98 -4.38 5.75 2.50
CA ARG A 98 -3.16 6.48 2.89
C ARG A 98 -2.96 7.75 2.06
N LYS A 99 -3.27 7.74 0.76
CA LYS A 99 -3.19 8.94 -0.09
C LYS A 99 -4.12 10.04 0.42
N VAL A 100 -5.32 9.69 0.90
CA VAL A 100 -6.27 10.65 1.50
C VAL A 100 -5.72 11.24 2.80
N ILE A 101 -5.13 10.42 3.67
CA ILE A 101 -4.56 10.88 4.95
C ILE A 101 -3.41 11.88 4.72
N LEU A 102 -2.64 11.69 3.66
CA LEU A 102 -1.50 12.54 3.30
C LEU A 102 -1.85 13.68 2.35
N LEU A 103 -3.13 13.84 2.00
CA LEU A 103 -3.56 14.88 1.10
C LEU A 103 -3.54 16.22 1.84
N ASP A 104 -2.62 17.10 1.44
CA ASP A 104 -2.47 18.43 2.00
C ASP A 104 -2.81 19.49 0.95
N PRO A 105 -3.81 20.37 1.19
CA PRO A 105 -4.16 21.44 0.27
C PRO A 105 -3.05 22.48 0.07
N SER A 106 -2.06 22.51 0.97
CA SER A 106 -0.95 23.47 0.96
C SER A 106 0.34 22.94 0.33
N THR A 107 0.43 21.63 0.08
CA THR A 107 1.68 20.99 -0.31
C THR A 107 1.56 20.32 -1.67
N SER A 108 1.96 21.04 -2.72
CA SER A 108 2.18 20.47 -4.05
C SER A 108 3.39 19.53 -4.01
N SER A 109 3.17 18.24 -3.81
CA SER A 109 4.20 17.20 -3.89
C SER A 109 4.62 16.92 -5.35
N THR A 110 5.03 17.96 -6.07
CA THR A 110 5.74 17.96 -7.35
C THR A 110 6.34 19.37 -7.50
N GLY A 111 7.65 19.50 -7.74
CA GLY A 111 8.41 20.76 -7.76
C GLY A 111 8.05 21.80 -8.84
N VAL A 112 6.78 21.94 -9.18
CA VAL A 112 6.19 23.05 -9.92
C VAL A 112 5.08 23.59 -9.02
N ALA A 113 5.31 24.76 -8.42
CA ALA A 113 4.31 25.46 -7.62
C ALA A 113 3.17 25.94 -8.52
N ILE A 114 2.21 25.05 -8.79
CA ILE A 114 0.86 25.44 -9.18
C ILE A 114 0.05 25.34 -7.89
N THR A 115 -0.28 26.49 -7.30
CA THR A 115 -1.22 26.57 -6.18
C THR A 115 -2.52 25.90 -6.60
N MET A 116 -2.83 24.74 -6.02
CA MET A 116 -4.13 24.10 -6.25
C MET A 116 -5.20 25.04 -5.74
N ASN A 117 -6.10 25.48 -6.63
CA ASN A 117 -7.24 26.26 -6.21
C ASN A 117 -8.15 25.37 -5.34
N GLY A 118 -8.90 25.95 -4.39
CA GLY A 118 -9.80 25.17 -3.52
C GLY A 118 -10.84 24.33 -4.29
N PHE A 119 -11.11 24.70 -5.55
CA PHE A 119 -11.94 23.94 -6.47
C PHE A 119 -11.26 22.64 -6.96
N GLU A 120 -9.98 22.67 -7.32
CA GLU A 120 -9.22 21.49 -7.79
C GLU A 120 -9.05 20.45 -6.68
N PHE A 121 -8.75 20.93 -5.46
CA PHE A 121 -8.72 20.08 -4.27
C PHE A 121 -10.06 19.36 -4.04
N GLY A 122 -11.17 20.08 -4.24
CA GLY A 122 -12.52 19.51 -4.18
C GLY A 122 -12.73 18.36 -5.18
N PHE A 123 -12.30 18.51 -6.44
CA PHE A 123 -12.40 17.42 -7.42
C PHE A 123 -11.52 16.23 -7.09
N GLU A 124 -10.29 16.47 -6.61
CA GLU A 124 -9.41 15.35 -6.21
C GLU A 124 -10.02 14.57 -5.05
N MET A 125 -10.54 15.26 -4.02
CA MET A 125 -11.23 14.59 -2.91
C MET A 125 -12.46 13.80 -3.35
N ILE A 126 -13.30 14.37 -4.23
CA ILE A 126 -14.48 13.67 -4.77
C ILE A 126 -14.04 12.46 -5.59
N GLY A 127 -13.03 12.61 -6.45
CA GLY A 127 -12.48 11.52 -7.26
C GLY A 127 -11.96 10.37 -6.41
N ILE A 128 -11.18 10.67 -5.37
CA ILE A 128 -10.67 9.66 -4.44
C ILE A 128 -11.82 9.03 -3.64
N GLY A 129 -12.83 9.80 -3.24
CA GLY A 129 -14.03 9.29 -2.58
C GLY A 129 -14.80 8.28 -3.42
N ILE A 130 -15.03 8.59 -4.71
CA ILE A 130 -15.67 7.66 -5.66
C ILE A 130 -14.81 6.39 -5.82
N LEU A 131 -13.49 6.54 -5.99
CA LEU A 131 -12.58 5.40 -6.10
C LEU A 131 -12.63 4.49 -4.87
N LEU A 132 -12.65 5.06 -3.66
CA LEU A 132 -12.79 4.32 -2.40
C LEU A 132 -14.10 3.53 -2.35
N VAL A 133 -15.22 4.14 -2.73
CA VAL A 133 -16.53 3.47 -2.78
C VAL A 133 -16.52 2.33 -3.81
N CYS A 134 -15.93 2.54 -4.99
CA CYS A 134 -15.80 1.51 -6.02
C CYS A 134 -14.95 0.31 -5.54
N LEU A 135 -13.82 0.56 -4.88
CA LEU A 135 -12.97 -0.50 -4.33
C LEU A 135 -13.67 -1.26 -3.20
N ALA A 136 -14.36 -0.55 -2.30
CA ALA A 136 -15.14 -1.17 -1.23
C ALA A 136 -16.29 -2.04 -1.77
N ALA A 137 -16.99 -1.56 -2.81
CA ALA A 137 -18.01 -2.35 -3.50
C ALA A 137 -17.39 -3.60 -4.17
N GLY A 138 -16.24 -3.46 -4.82
CA GLY A 138 -15.49 -4.59 -5.39
C GLY A 138 -15.11 -5.64 -4.33
N TYR A 139 -14.57 -5.20 -3.19
CA TYR A 139 -14.27 -6.07 -2.05
C TYR A 139 -15.52 -6.81 -1.55
N PHE A 140 -16.64 -6.10 -1.38
CA PHE A 140 -17.91 -6.69 -0.95
C PHE A 140 -18.42 -7.76 -1.94
N LEU A 141 -18.31 -7.52 -3.24
CA LEU A 141 -18.72 -8.49 -4.27
C LEU A 141 -17.84 -9.74 -4.27
N ILE A 142 -16.52 -9.58 -4.13
CA ILE A 142 -15.58 -10.71 -4.06
C ILE A 142 -15.89 -11.56 -2.82
N LYS A 143 -16.08 -10.92 -1.66
CA LYS A 143 -16.41 -11.59 -0.41
C LYS A 143 -17.75 -12.33 -0.46
N LYS A 144 -18.77 -11.70 -1.05
CA LYS A 144 -20.11 -12.31 -1.22
C LYS A 144 -20.13 -13.41 -2.30
N GLY A 145 -19.24 -13.32 -3.28
CA GLY A 145 -19.12 -14.28 -4.37
C GLY A 145 -18.44 -15.59 -3.98
N GLY A 146 -17.68 -15.62 -2.87
CA GLY A 146 -17.06 -16.84 -2.34
C GLY A 146 -16.23 -17.62 -3.38
N ILE A 147 -15.57 -16.92 -4.32
CA ILE A 147 -14.87 -17.57 -5.43
C ILE A 147 -13.54 -18.13 -4.91
N THR A 148 -13.54 -19.40 -4.51
CA THR A 148 -12.30 -20.19 -4.40
C THR A 148 -11.90 -20.61 -5.81
N ILE A 149 -10.89 -19.96 -6.39
CA ILE A 149 -10.24 -20.45 -7.63
C ILE A 149 -9.23 -21.52 -7.20
N GLY A 150 -9.72 -22.76 -7.03
CA GLY A 150 -8.86 -23.93 -6.93
C GLY A 150 -8.55 -24.50 -8.32
N PRO A 151 -7.49 -25.32 -8.47
CA PRO A 151 -7.13 -25.99 -9.74
C PRO A 151 -8.27 -26.79 -10.40
N ASP A 152 -9.31 -27.16 -9.64
CA ASP A 152 -10.40 -28.05 -10.05
C ASP A 152 -11.75 -27.34 -10.32
N GLY A 153 -11.73 -26.03 -10.62
CA GLY A 153 -12.94 -25.30 -11.03
C GLY A 153 -13.82 -24.80 -9.86
N ILE A 154 -14.80 -23.98 -10.22
CA ILE A 154 -15.62 -23.18 -9.30
C ILE A 154 -16.43 -24.09 -8.37
N LYS A 155 -16.08 -24.13 -7.08
CA LYS A 155 -16.95 -24.71 -6.03
C LYS A 155 -17.60 -23.58 -5.23
N LYS A 156 -18.92 -23.52 -5.30
CA LYS A 156 -19.76 -22.62 -4.52
C LYS A 156 -19.90 -23.20 -3.11
N ASN A 157 -19.40 -22.51 -2.10
CA ASN A 157 -19.56 -22.96 -0.71
C ASN A 157 -21.04 -22.80 -0.31
N GLY A 158 -21.72 -23.93 -0.04
CA GLY A 158 -23.16 -23.94 0.24
C GLY A 158 -23.89 -25.28 0.08
N GLU A 159 -23.21 -26.39 -0.25
CA GLU A 159 -23.66 -27.77 -0.02
C GLU A 159 -22.48 -28.63 0.45
#